data_AF-A0A2D0MXC7-F1
#
_entry.id   AF-A0A2D0MXC7-F1
#
_cell.length_a   1.000
_cell.length_b   1.000
_cell.length_c   1.000
_cell.angle_alpha   90.00
_cell.angle_beta   90.00
_cell.angle_gamma   90.00
#
_symmetry.space_group_name_H-M   'P 1'
#
loop_
_entity.id
_entity.type
_entity.pdbx_description
1 polymer ?
#
loop_
_entity_poly.entity_id
_entity_poly.type
_entity_poly.pdbx_seq_one_letter_code
_entity_poly.pdbx_strand_id
1 'polypeptide(L)'
;MKTHSQITTHLNDHAQQYVRSKGFSFGSGAAQDMQGMLDTGANNILHPTPEFEGISQDELIGMADKKLEVFIDHMVAAREKVYPDPSAHDRVGEETYAWAKNRLCPMWPFCT
;
A
#
# COMPACT_ATOMS: atom_id res chain seq x y z
N MET A 1 1.12 -18.40 12.89
CA MET A 1 1.05 -18.03 11.45
C MET A 1 -0.31 -17.43 11.18
N LYS A 2 -0.35 -16.19 10.71
CA LYS A 2 -1.56 -15.49 10.27
C LYS A 2 -2.04 -16.04 8.93
N THR A 3 -3.36 -16.07 8.75
CA THR A 3 -4.01 -16.42 7.48
C THR A 3 -3.94 -15.26 6.48
N HIS A 4 -4.26 -15.54 5.21
CA HIS A 4 -4.34 -14.52 4.16
C HIS A 4 -5.23 -13.34 4.58
N SER A 5 -6.47 -13.63 5.01
CA SER A 5 -7.42 -12.61 5.47
C SER A 5 -6.90 -11.81 6.68
N GLN A 6 -6.19 -12.44 7.61
CA GLN A 6 -5.57 -11.73 8.75
C GLN A 6 -4.46 -10.79 8.30
N ILE A 7 -3.66 -11.17 7.30
CA ILE A 7 -2.60 -10.33 6.74
C ILE A 7 -3.19 -9.18 5.93
N THR A 8 -4.14 -9.45 5.03
CA THR A 8 -4.84 -8.40 4.29
C THR A 8 -5.49 -7.39 5.23
N THR A 9 -6.20 -7.86 6.27
CA THR A 9 -6.85 -6.97 7.25
C THR A 9 -5.82 -6.12 7.98
N HIS A 10 -4.71 -6.71 8.45
CA HIS A 10 -3.60 -5.98 9.09
C HIS A 10 -3.07 -4.88 8.17
N LEU A 11 -2.74 -5.23 6.92
CA LEU A 11 -2.16 -4.26 5.97
C LEU A 11 -3.16 -3.15 5.62
N ASN A 12 -4.45 -3.46 5.52
CA ASN A 12 -5.47 -2.46 5.23
C ASN A 12 -5.64 -1.50 6.42
N ASP A 13 -5.72 -2.03 7.64
CA ASP A 13 -5.80 -1.19 8.84
C ASP A 13 -4.57 -0.30 8.97
N HIS A 14 -3.38 -0.84 8.71
CA HIS A 14 -2.13 -0.06 8.69
C HIS A 14 -2.15 1.05 7.63
N ALA A 15 -2.55 0.73 6.39
CA ALA A 15 -2.68 1.72 5.32
C ALA A 15 -3.64 2.86 5.69
N GLN A 16 -4.82 2.51 6.23
CA GLN A 16 -5.86 3.46 6.63
C GLN A 16 -5.38 4.36 7.77
N GLN A 17 -4.69 3.78 8.77
CA GLN A 17 -4.11 4.56 9.86
C GLN A 17 -3.01 5.49 9.35
N TYR A 18 -2.13 4.98 8.48
CA TYR A 18 -1.01 5.76 7.97
C TYR A 18 -1.46 6.92 7.09
N VAL A 19 -2.37 6.70 6.14
CA VAL A 19 -2.88 7.78 5.28
C VAL A 19 -3.59 8.87 6.10
N ARG A 20 -4.34 8.47 7.15
CA ARG A 20 -4.96 9.41 8.08
C ARG A 20 -3.95 10.20 8.90
N SER A 21 -2.84 9.57 9.31
CA SER A 21 -1.75 10.27 9.99
C SER A 21 -1.11 11.36 9.12
N LYS A 22 -1.22 11.25 7.80
CA LYS A 22 -0.79 12.25 6.82
C LYS A 22 -1.85 13.33 6.54
N GLY A 23 -3.03 13.25 7.17
CA GLY A 23 -4.14 14.17 6.98
C GLY A 23 -5.05 13.82 5.79
N PHE A 24 -4.97 12.59 5.26
CA PHE A 24 -5.71 12.19 4.07
C PHE A 24 -6.57 10.93 4.29
N SER A 25 -7.42 10.66 3.32
CA SER A 25 -8.19 9.42 3.21
C SER A 25 -8.06 8.83 1.80
N PHE A 26 -8.38 7.56 1.60
CA PHE A 26 -8.45 7.01 0.23
C PHE A 26 -9.76 7.41 -0.43
N GLY A 27 -9.70 7.86 -1.70
CA GLY A 27 -10.87 7.89 -2.57
C GLY A 27 -11.38 6.47 -2.84
N SER A 28 -12.64 6.31 -3.24
CA SER A 28 -13.27 4.99 -3.41
C SER A 28 -12.53 4.09 -4.41
N GLY A 29 -12.12 4.63 -5.56
CA GLY A 29 -11.36 3.88 -6.55
C GLY A 29 -9.97 3.49 -6.04
N ALA A 30 -9.25 4.43 -5.41
CA ALA A 30 -7.95 4.13 -4.79
C ALA A 30 -8.07 3.09 -3.66
N ALA A 31 -9.16 3.10 -2.88
CA ALA A 31 -9.38 2.10 -1.84
C ALA A 31 -9.57 0.68 -2.44
N GLN A 32 -10.27 0.57 -3.57
CA GLN A 32 -10.41 -0.70 -4.30
C GLN A 32 -9.08 -1.18 -4.88
N ASP A 33 -8.31 -0.28 -5.48
CA ASP A 33 -6.98 -0.59 -6.02
C ASP A 33 -5.99 -1.02 -4.93
N MET A 34 -6.00 -0.29 -3.80
CA MET A 34 -5.22 -0.65 -2.62
C MET A 34 -5.61 -2.03 -2.12
N GLN A 35 -6.91 -2.34 -2.02
CA GLN A 35 -7.35 -3.67 -1.57
C GLN A 35 -6.76 -4.80 -2.44
N GLY A 36 -6.78 -4.66 -3.78
CA GLY A 36 -6.15 -5.64 -4.66
C GLY A 36 -4.63 -5.75 -4.50
N MET A 37 -3.96 -4.62 -4.27
CA MET A 37 -2.52 -4.59 -3.96
C MET A 37 -2.21 -5.30 -2.63
N LEU A 38 -3.03 -5.08 -1.61
CA LEU A 38 -2.86 -5.70 -0.30
C LEU A 38 -3.13 -7.20 -0.34
N ASP A 39 -4.11 -7.66 -1.12
CA ASP A 39 -4.37 -9.08 -1.33
C ASP A 39 -3.20 -9.78 -2.04
N THR A 40 -2.56 -9.09 -2.98
CA THR A 40 -1.31 -9.55 -3.63
C THR A 40 -0.17 -9.63 -2.60
N GLY A 41 -0.02 -8.59 -1.77
CA GLY A 41 0.95 -8.55 -0.69
C GLY A 41 0.80 -9.71 0.29
N ALA A 42 -0.43 -9.97 0.75
CA ALA A 42 -0.74 -11.07 1.64
C ALA A 42 -0.41 -12.44 1.03
N ASN A 43 -0.70 -12.64 -0.26
CA ASN A 43 -0.34 -13.87 -0.97
C ASN A 43 1.18 -14.08 -1.02
N ASN A 44 1.93 -13.02 -1.34
CA ASN A 44 3.39 -13.09 -1.45
C ASN A 44 4.08 -13.25 -0.08
N ILE A 45 3.49 -12.75 1.00
CA ILE A 45 3.96 -13.00 2.37
C ILE A 45 3.74 -14.45 2.79
N LEU A 46 2.63 -15.08 2.35
CA LEU A 46 2.35 -16.49 2.62
C LEU A 46 3.21 -17.44 1.78
N HIS A 47 3.60 -16.98 0.59
CA HIS A 47 4.39 -17.75 -0.38
C HIS A 47 5.63 -16.95 -0.78
N PRO A 48 6.57 -16.71 0.17
CA PRO A 48 7.75 -15.91 -0.10
C PRO A 48 8.63 -16.57 -1.17
N THR A 49 9.25 -15.73 -2.00
CA THR A 49 10.29 -16.16 -2.93
C THR A 49 11.52 -16.67 -2.16
N PRO A 50 12.41 -17.45 -2.78
CA PRO A 50 13.60 -17.99 -2.12
C PRO A 50 14.52 -16.94 -1.47
N GLU A 51 14.48 -15.70 -1.97
CA GLU A 51 15.26 -14.59 -1.40
C GLU A 51 14.83 -14.21 0.04
N PHE A 52 13.61 -14.58 0.45
CA PHE A 52 13.07 -14.35 1.79
C PHE A 52 12.94 -15.65 2.60
N GLU A 53 13.58 -16.74 2.14
CA GLU A 53 13.58 -18.01 2.87
C GLU A 53 14.23 -17.85 4.26
N GLY A 54 13.58 -18.42 5.29
CA GLY A 54 14.04 -18.33 6.67
C GLY A 54 13.65 -17.05 7.41
N ILE A 55 13.07 -16.06 6.74
CA ILE A 55 12.49 -14.88 7.39
C ILE A 55 11.10 -15.24 7.92
N SER A 56 10.80 -14.86 9.16
CA SER A 56 9.50 -15.17 9.75
C SER A 56 8.38 -14.36 9.10
N GLN A 57 7.16 -14.90 9.13
CA GLN A 57 5.99 -14.22 8.57
C GLN A 57 5.75 -12.84 9.22
N ASP A 58 6.02 -12.67 10.51
CA ASP A 58 5.85 -11.39 11.20
C ASP A 58 6.90 -10.35 10.76
N GLU A 59 8.14 -10.78 10.48
CA GLU A 59 9.17 -9.91 9.89
C GLU A 59 8.79 -9.47 8.47
N LEU A 60 8.26 -10.40 7.65
CA LEU A 60 7.78 -10.07 6.31
C LEU A 60 6.61 -9.08 6.33
N ILE A 61 5.69 -9.20 7.30
CA ILE A 61 4.62 -8.22 7.50
C ILE A 61 5.19 -6.86 7.90
N GLY A 62 6.16 -6.81 8.81
CA GLY A 62 6.82 -5.56 9.18
C GLY A 62 7.53 -4.87 8.01
N MET A 63 8.14 -5.65 7.11
CA MET A 63 8.70 -5.13 5.85
C MET A 63 7.62 -4.59 4.92
N ALA A 64 6.50 -5.31 4.79
CA ALA A 64 5.36 -4.90 3.99
C ALA A 64 4.75 -3.58 4.51
N ASP A 65 4.59 -3.43 5.82
CA ASP A 65 4.12 -2.19 6.46
C ASP A 65 5.01 -1.00 6.06
N LYS A 66 6.34 -1.15 6.10
CA LYS A 66 7.27 -0.09 5.71
C LYS A 66 7.23 0.23 4.22
N LYS A 67 7.07 -0.77 3.36
CA LYS A 67 6.90 -0.54 1.91
C LYS A 67 5.58 0.14 1.59
N LEU A 68 4.53 -0.19 2.32
CA LEU A 68 3.21 0.42 2.20
C LEU A 68 3.23 1.90 2.60
N GLU A 69 3.93 2.24 3.68
CA GLU A 69 4.17 3.63 4.10
C GLU A 69 4.84 4.44 2.98
N VAL A 70 5.91 3.90 2.37
CA VAL A 70 6.61 4.54 1.24
C VAL A 70 5.69 4.75 0.05
N PHE A 71 4.84 3.75 -0.25
CA PHE A 71 3.87 3.86 -1.34
C PHE A 71 2.85 4.96 -1.10
N ILE A 72 2.28 5.03 0.11
CA ILE A 72 1.31 6.07 0.50
C ILE A 72 1.97 7.45 0.47
N ASP A 73 3.21 7.58 0.94
CA ASP A 73 3.95 8.85 0.85
C ASP A 73 4.11 9.32 -0.60
N HIS A 74 4.32 8.40 -1.55
CA HIS A 74 4.36 8.74 -2.97
C HIS A 74 2.99 9.13 -3.52
N MET A 75 1.90 8.51 -3.06
CA MET A 75 0.55 8.94 -3.41
C MET A 75 0.28 10.37 -2.91
N VAL A 76 0.65 10.66 -1.66
CA VAL A 76 0.50 11.99 -1.05
C VAL A 76 1.32 13.03 -1.81
N ALA A 77 2.59 12.75 -2.10
CA ALA A 77 3.46 13.65 -2.86
C ALA A 77 2.99 13.88 -4.30
N ALA A 78 2.27 12.92 -4.89
CA ALA A 78 1.70 13.06 -6.22
C ALA A 78 0.50 14.04 -6.27
N ARG A 79 -0.16 14.30 -5.13
CA ARG A 79 -1.39 15.13 -5.09
C ARG A 79 -1.18 16.48 -5.74
N GLU A 80 -0.09 17.18 -5.44
CA GLU A 80 0.21 18.51 -6.00
C GLU A 80 0.38 18.50 -7.53
N LYS A 81 0.75 17.35 -8.11
CA LYS A 81 0.96 17.19 -9.55
C LYS A 81 -0.30 16.75 -10.28
N VAL A 82 -1.14 15.99 -9.59
CA VAL A 82 -2.31 15.31 -10.15
C VAL A 82 -3.57 16.16 -9.98
N TYR A 83 -3.69 16.87 -8.86
CA TYR A 83 -4.81 17.76 -8.55
C TYR A 83 -4.33 19.21 -8.56
N PRO A 84 -4.32 19.89 -9.72
CA PRO A 84 -3.89 21.29 -9.80
C PRO A 84 -4.87 22.26 -9.13
N ASP A 85 -6.11 21.83 -8.87
CA ASP A 85 -7.07 22.57 -8.06
C ASP A 85 -6.98 22.12 -6.59
N PRO A 86 -6.55 23.00 -5.66
CA PRO A 86 -6.47 22.69 -4.23
C PRO A 86 -7.84 22.43 -3.58
N SER A 87 -8.96 22.64 -4.29
CA SER A 87 -10.29 22.22 -3.85
C SER A 87 -10.47 20.69 -3.86
N ALA A 88 -9.57 19.95 -4.52
CA ALA A 88 -9.51 18.50 -4.46
C ALA A 88 -9.26 18.06 -3.01
N HIS A 89 -10.35 17.62 -2.39
CA HIS A 89 -10.53 17.20 -1.00
C HIS A 89 -9.38 16.37 -0.42
N ASP A 90 -9.34 16.26 0.92
CA ASP A 90 -8.41 15.50 1.78
C ASP A 90 -8.33 13.99 1.46
N ARG A 91 -8.02 13.67 0.21
CA ARG A 91 -8.09 12.36 -0.42
C ARG A 91 -6.89 12.12 -1.32
N VAL A 92 -6.39 10.89 -1.29
CA VAL A 92 -5.52 10.30 -2.33
C VAL A 92 -6.39 9.41 -3.21
N GLY A 93 -6.39 9.66 -4.52
CA GLY A 93 -7.26 8.99 -5.50
C GLY A 93 -6.51 8.09 -6.47
N GLU A 94 -7.24 7.53 -7.44
CA GLU A 94 -6.75 6.53 -8.41
C GLU A 94 -5.54 7.04 -9.20
N GLU A 95 -5.55 8.31 -9.59
CA GLU A 95 -4.43 8.91 -10.32
C GLU A 95 -3.15 8.99 -9.48
N THR A 96 -3.27 9.31 -8.18
CA THR A 96 -2.11 9.29 -7.26
C THR A 96 -1.62 7.86 -6.98
N TYR A 97 -2.53 6.88 -6.92
CA TYR A 97 -2.20 5.47 -6.83
C TYR A 97 -1.41 5.01 -8.07
N ALA A 98 -1.92 5.28 -9.28
CA ALA A 98 -1.27 4.95 -10.53
C ALA A 98 0.11 5.64 -10.65
N TRP A 99 0.21 6.88 -10.19
CA TRP A 99 1.47 7.63 -10.15
C TRP A 99 2.52 6.97 -9.27
N ALA A 100 2.14 6.52 -8.06
CA ALA A 100 3.01 5.82 -7.13
C ALA A 100 3.41 4.43 -7.66
N LYS A 101 2.44 3.66 -8.16
CA LYS A 101 2.65 2.34 -8.77
C LYS A 101 3.67 2.38 -9.91
N ASN A 102 3.55 3.31 -10.84
CA ASN A 102 4.46 3.45 -11.98
C ASN A 102 5.91 3.77 -11.58
N ARG A 103 6.15 4.27 -10.36
CA ARG A 103 7.48 4.68 -9.89
C ARG A 103 8.11 3.67 -8.96
N LEU A 104 7.29 3.00 -8.17
CA LEU A 104 7.77 2.13 -7.11
C LEU A 104 7.81 0.67 -7.52
N CYS A 105 6.98 0.23 -8.47
CA CYS A 105 7.04 -1.16 -8.93
C CYS A 105 8.27 -1.41 -9.81
N PRO A 106 8.99 -2.55 -9.66
CA PRO A 106 8.73 -3.64 -8.72
C PRO A 106 8.93 -3.25 -7.24
N MET A 107 7.97 -3.65 -6.40
CA MET A 107 8.02 -3.45 -4.95
C MET A 107 7.39 -4.65 -4.25
N TRP A 108 8.22 -5.63 -3.90
CA TRP A 108 7.79 -6.75 -3.07
C TRP A 108 7.31 -6.23 -1.69
N PRO A 109 6.20 -6.78 -1.13
CA PRO A 109 5.40 -7.91 -1.62
C PRO A 109 4.24 -7.51 -2.55
N PHE A 110 4.08 -6.25 -2.89
CA PHE A 110 2.86 -5.71 -3.49
C PHE A 110 2.78 -5.79 -5.02
N CYS A 111 3.92 -5.67 -5.71
CA CYS A 111 3.98 -5.72 -7.16
C CYS A 111 5.35 -6.16 -7.68
N THR A 112 5.35 -6.68 -8.90
CA THR A 112 6.52 -7.05 -9.71
C THR A 112 6.61 -6.19 -10.95
#